data_AF-A0A6P0Q407-F1
#
_entry.id   AF-A0A6P0Q407-F1
#
_cell.length_a   1.000
_cell.length_b   1.000
_cell.length_c   1.000
_cell.angle_alpha   90.00
_cell.angle_beta   90.00
_cell.angle_gamma   90.00
#
_symmetry.space_group_name_H-M   'P 1'
#
loop_
_entity.id
_entity.type
_entity.pdbx_description
1 polymer ?
#
loop_
_entity_poly.entity_id
_entity_poly.type
_entity_poly.pdbx_seq_one_letter_code
_entity_poly.pdbx_strand_id
1 'polypeptide(L)'
;MAQLLYIKPEIQPTLGISIFTVPKPFLGMIGIIQHNAITSWTLLKPKPEIILFGDEIGTASIAEELGVNHVPDIECNSYGTPLLDSVFAQVQEQATYDIITYINADIILLKDFTQAIEQVCQHLDTFLITGRRWNLDLSNPIEFQSPTWQDTLCQQVDQTGCLGPHDAKDYFIFPKDLFRTIPKFAVGRGYWDTWMVTTAGMRGYPIVDASEVVMAVHQNHTYAHLMGGKNEAHMGKEAQRNKTIGNVQGQGTIAESTWQLKPWHHQDSPRVSVIIIGQSTSARVKRAVDSVQAQNYSDYEIIVVDGAGNQGAGSREQGVGSREQGIGSREQGAPLAPLNKGGTVNQGGTGTSEQGSPLTPLNKGGIVIKEGYLAGWDGGCDRKWGALCDRGLEMAQGEFVTFLDSDSVLLPDALEKQVAAFDRESSTLDLLLSGWQLVEGDKITQVTPWQDLPDLEDLHIWKLEKLWQPLRQSNSMFRRSRLDLVGGFNTELNQDAAMVEVILNLVFLRGSRALWLPEATCRYFGQSNTIEEQFIPVAEDMKEVIDSIFKQPTVKGWMQKLKARAYPKGVGSRE
;
A
#
# COMPACT_ATOMS: atom_id res chain seq x y z
N MET A 1 -15.05 15.62 3.64
CA MET A 1 -13.66 15.19 3.39
C MET A 1 -12.94 15.19 4.72
N ALA A 2 -12.15 14.16 4.99
CA ALA A 2 -11.35 14.09 6.21
C ALA A 2 -10.26 15.18 6.20
N GLN A 3 -9.90 15.70 7.37
CA GLN A 3 -8.81 16.66 7.50
C GLN A 3 -7.46 15.94 7.47
N LEU A 4 -6.45 16.54 6.85
CA LEU A 4 -5.13 15.93 6.72
C LEU A 4 -4.17 16.46 7.78
N LEU A 5 -3.40 15.55 8.38
CA LEU A 5 -2.30 15.86 9.28
C LEU A 5 -1.05 15.13 8.76
N TYR A 6 0.04 15.86 8.55
CA TYR A 6 1.29 15.29 8.01
C TYR A 6 2.29 15.09 9.14
N ILE A 7 2.89 13.89 9.20
CA ILE A 7 3.95 13.59 10.16
C ILE A 7 5.24 14.28 9.75
N LYS A 8 5.80 15.14 10.60
CA LYS A 8 7.04 15.87 10.26
C LYS A 8 8.26 14.93 10.26
N PRO A 9 9.23 15.07 9.33
CA PRO A 9 10.43 14.23 9.29
C PRO A 9 11.26 14.30 10.58
N GLU A 10 11.28 15.46 11.22
CA GLU A 10 12.01 15.74 12.46
C GLU A 10 11.22 15.39 13.74
N ILE A 11 10.03 14.79 13.65
CA ILE A 11 9.21 14.48 14.83
C ILE A 11 9.99 13.56 15.79
N GLN A 12 10.16 14.05 17.02
CA GLN A 12 10.77 13.28 18.10
C GLN A 12 9.69 12.98 19.14
N PRO A 13 9.38 11.71 19.40
CA PRO A 13 8.42 11.36 20.42
C PRO A 13 9.00 11.71 21.80
N THR A 14 8.27 12.53 22.55
CA THR A 14 8.63 12.93 23.92
C THR A 14 7.51 12.66 24.90
N LEU A 15 6.28 12.52 24.41
CA LEU A 15 5.10 12.18 25.17
C LEU A 15 5.20 10.77 25.78
N GLY A 16 4.95 10.68 27.09
CA GLY A 16 4.72 9.40 27.75
C GLY A 16 3.32 8.87 27.45
N ILE A 17 3.21 7.57 27.19
CA ILE A 17 1.93 6.89 26.92
C ILE A 17 1.82 5.63 27.77
N SER A 18 0.58 5.23 28.08
CA SER A 18 0.29 3.96 28.75
C SER A 18 -0.39 3.00 27.78
N ILE A 19 0.22 1.83 27.55
CA ILE A 19 -0.33 0.76 26.73
C ILE A 19 -0.91 -0.30 27.67
N PHE A 20 -2.11 -0.77 27.38
CA PHE A 20 -2.74 -1.83 28.15
C PHE A 20 -3.41 -2.88 27.26
N THR A 21 -3.45 -4.11 27.76
CA THR A 21 -4.04 -5.24 27.05
C THR A 21 -4.50 -6.33 28.02
N VAL A 22 -5.29 -7.26 27.52
CA VAL A 22 -5.74 -8.47 28.24
C VAL A 22 -5.22 -9.68 27.46
N PRO A 23 -4.04 -10.21 27.80
CA PRO A 23 -3.45 -11.32 27.06
C PRO A 23 -4.22 -12.63 27.27
N LYS A 24 -4.09 -13.51 26.29
CA LYS A 24 -4.46 -14.93 26.36
C LYS A 24 -3.37 -15.72 27.11
N PRO A 25 -3.59 -17.00 27.45
CA PRO A 25 -2.54 -17.87 27.97
C PRO A 25 -1.26 -17.84 27.13
N PHE A 26 -0.12 -17.69 27.78
CA PHE A 26 1.21 -17.76 27.16
C PHE A 26 1.63 -19.20 26.93
N LEU A 27 0.90 -19.91 26.08
CA LEU A 27 1.11 -21.32 25.76
C LEU A 27 1.34 -21.52 24.26
N GLY A 28 2.37 -22.30 23.93
CA GLY A 28 2.72 -22.64 22.54
C GLY A 28 2.89 -21.41 21.65
N MET A 29 2.32 -21.46 20.43
CA MET A 29 2.44 -20.38 19.45
C MET A 29 1.79 -19.07 19.91
N ILE A 30 0.68 -19.13 20.66
CA ILE A 30 0.03 -17.92 21.19
C ILE A 30 0.97 -17.21 22.17
N GLY A 31 1.73 -17.95 22.98
CA GLY A 31 2.74 -17.38 23.86
C GLY A 31 3.84 -16.65 23.09
N ILE A 32 4.36 -17.23 22.01
CA ILE A 32 5.39 -16.60 21.15
C ILE A 32 4.86 -15.30 20.54
N ILE A 33 3.65 -15.35 19.99
CA ILE A 33 3.01 -14.18 19.35
C ILE A 33 2.86 -13.02 20.35
N GLN A 34 2.39 -13.31 21.55
CA GLN A 34 2.20 -12.29 22.58
C GLN A 34 3.51 -11.77 23.14
N HIS A 35 4.51 -12.64 23.30
CA HIS A 35 5.84 -12.23 23.70
C HIS A 35 6.47 -11.29 22.67
N ASN A 36 6.37 -11.61 21.37
CA ASN A 36 6.84 -10.74 20.30
C ASN A 36 6.16 -9.36 20.34
N ALA A 37 4.84 -9.34 20.44
CA ALA A 37 4.06 -8.10 20.49
C ALA A 37 4.50 -7.23 21.68
N ILE A 38 4.42 -7.77 22.90
CA ILE A 38 4.72 -7.01 24.11
C ILE A 38 6.19 -6.56 24.14
N THR A 39 7.12 -7.43 23.74
CA THR A 39 8.55 -7.06 23.65
C THR A 39 8.74 -5.87 22.71
N SER A 40 8.09 -5.85 21.53
CA SER A 40 8.17 -4.71 20.62
C SER A 40 7.70 -3.39 21.26
N TRP A 41 6.67 -3.45 22.11
CA TRP A 41 6.16 -2.27 22.81
C TRP A 41 7.17 -1.73 23.82
N THR A 42 7.91 -2.61 24.51
CA THR A 42 8.96 -2.20 25.47
C THR A 42 10.12 -1.46 24.80
N LEU A 43 10.29 -1.61 23.49
CA LEU A 43 11.38 -1.03 22.70
C LEU A 43 11.02 0.33 22.09
N LEU A 44 9.75 0.73 22.16
CA LEU A 44 9.30 2.06 21.76
C LEU A 44 10.02 3.15 22.57
N LYS A 45 10.12 4.35 22.00
CA LYS A 45 10.80 5.50 22.60
C LYS A 45 9.86 6.71 22.57
N PRO A 46 9.63 7.39 23.71
CA PRO A 46 9.99 6.99 25.08
C PRO A 46 9.39 5.62 25.43
N LYS A 47 10.00 4.88 26.38
CA LYS A 47 9.47 3.56 26.78
C LYS A 47 8.07 3.76 27.38
N PRO A 48 7.01 3.17 26.81
CA PRO A 48 5.67 3.26 27.36
C PRO A 48 5.58 2.62 28.74
N GLU A 49 4.63 3.10 29.54
CA GLU A 49 4.09 2.27 30.62
C GLU A 49 3.27 1.15 29.96
N ILE A 50 3.48 -0.10 30.37
CA ILE A 50 2.74 -1.25 29.82
C ILE A 50 2.08 -1.99 30.97
N ILE A 51 0.78 -2.27 30.82
CA ILE A 51 -0.04 -2.93 31.85
C ILE A 51 -0.75 -4.14 31.24
N LEU A 52 -0.44 -5.32 31.78
CA LEU A 52 -1.10 -6.58 31.41
C LEU A 52 -2.20 -6.89 32.43
N PHE A 53 -3.43 -7.06 31.94
CA PHE A 53 -4.60 -7.34 32.79
C PHE A 53 -5.04 -8.80 32.72
N GLY A 54 -5.46 -9.35 33.87
CA GLY A 54 -5.98 -10.71 34.00
C GLY A 54 -4.93 -11.72 34.45
N ASP A 55 -5.40 -12.89 34.86
CA ASP A 55 -4.57 -13.94 35.48
C ASP A 55 -4.47 -15.20 34.60
N GLU A 56 -4.44 -15.02 33.28
CA GLU A 56 -4.23 -16.12 32.36
C GLU A 56 -2.83 -16.73 32.53
N ILE A 57 -2.71 -18.03 32.25
CA ILE A 57 -1.48 -18.80 32.48
C ILE A 57 -0.26 -18.12 31.83
N GLY A 58 0.76 -17.84 32.65
CA GLY A 58 2.02 -17.25 32.22
C GLY A 58 2.08 -15.72 32.22
N THR A 59 0.95 -15.02 32.40
CA THR A 59 0.91 -13.55 32.35
C THR A 59 1.83 -12.89 33.37
N ALA A 60 1.79 -13.32 34.64
CA ALA A 60 2.65 -12.78 35.70
C ALA A 60 4.14 -13.01 35.41
N SER A 61 4.51 -14.20 34.92
CA SER A 61 5.90 -14.54 34.60
C SER A 61 6.44 -13.66 33.47
N ILE A 62 5.63 -13.41 32.44
CA ILE A 62 6.02 -12.58 31.29
C ILE A 62 6.10 -11.11 31.71
N ALA A 63 5.20 -10.65 32.58
CA ALA A 63 5.25 -9.29 33.10
C ALA A 63 6.55 -9.02 33.87
N GLU A 64 6.95 -9.97 34.73
CA GLU A 64 8.22 -9.91 35.46
C GLU A 64 9.42 -9.95 34.50
N GLU A 65 9.43 -10.87 33.54
CA GLU A 65 10.50 -11.02 32.54
C GLU A 65 10.75 -9.72 31.75
N LEU A 66 9.67 -9.08 31.26
CA LEU A 66 9.75 -7.88 30.42
C LEU A 66 9.82 -6.57 31.23
N GLY A 67 9.68 -6.65 32.55
CA GLY A 67 9.64 -5.50 33.45
C GLY A 67 8.47 -4.56 33.12
N VAL A 68 7.26 -5.13 33.03
CA VAL A 68 6.00 -4.43 32.78
C VAL A 68 5.01 -4.69 33.93
N ASN A 69 3.97 -3.87 34.04
CA ASN A 69 3.00 -3.97 35.15
C ASN A 69 2.01 -5.12 34.89
N HIS A 70 1.60 -5.82 35.97
CA HIS A 70 0.58 -6.87 35.92
C HIS A 70 -0.52 -6.59 36.93
N VAL A 71 -1.76 -6.72 36.48
CA VAL A 71 -2.97 -6.51 37.28
C VAL A 71 -3.89 -7.74 37.10
N PRO A 72 -3.83 -8.72 38.00
CA PRO A 72 -4.51 -10.02 37.81
C PRO A 72 -6.04 -9.93 37.98
N ASP A 73 -6.50 -9.10 38.91
CA ASP A 73 -7.90 -9.06 39.33
C ASP A 73 -8.76 -8.23 38.37
N ILE A 74 -9.52 -8.90 37.51
CA ILE A 74 -10.50 -8.27 36.62
C ILE A 74 -11.84 -8.98 36.68
N GLU A 75 -12.93 -8.22 36.54
CA GLU A 75 -14.26 -8.83 36.49
C GLU A 75 -14.39 -9.72 35.24
N CYS A 76 -14.94 -10.92 35.44
CA CYS A 76 -15.33 -11.82 34.37
C CYS A 76 -16.86 -11.96 34.31
N ASN A 77 -17.38 -12.26 33.14
CA ASN A 77 -18.78 -12.60 32.99
C ASN A 77 -19.07 -14.05 33.47
N SER A 78 -20.31 -14.51 33.35
CA SER A 78 -20.74 -15.85 33.75
C SER A 78 -20.08 -17.01 33.00
N TYR A 79 -19.40 -16.74 31.88
CA TYR A 79 -18.61 -17.71 31.11
C TYR A 79 -17.13 -17.73 31.53
N GLY A 80 -16.72 -16.86 32.46
CA GLY A 80 -15.33 -16.65 32.82
C GLY A 80 -14.58 -15.72 31.86
N THR A 81 -15.24 -15.10 30.88
CA THR A 81 -14.59 -14.18 29.94
C THR A 81 -14.38 -12.81 30.61
N PRO A 82 -13.16 -12.25 30.58
CA PRO A 82 -12.87 -10.91 31.07
C PRO A 82 -13.75 -9.81 30.48
N LEU A 83 -14.04 -8.79 31.29
CA LEU A 83 -14.87 -7.65 30.92
C LEU A 83 -14.05 -6.35 30.80
N LEU A 84 -14.22 -5.66 29.68
CA LEU A 84 -13.47 -4.44 29.37
C LEU A 84 -13.84 -3.25 30.27
N ASP A 85 -15.05 -3.16 30.82
CA ASP A 85 -15.42 -2.06 31.73
C ASP A 85 -14.58 -2.08 33.02
N SER A 86 -14.33 -3.27 33.58
CA SER A 86 -13.43 -3.46 34.71
C SER A 86 -12.00 -3.06 34.36
N VAL A 87 -11.50 -3.47 33.19
CA VAL A 87 -10.14 -3.13 32.71
C VAL A 87 -10.00 -1.62 32.53
N PHE A 88 -10.94 -0.98 31.83
CA PHE A 88 -10.91 0.46 31.60
C PHE A 88 -10.98 1.23 32.92
N ALA A 89 -11.85 0.86 33.85
CA ALA A 89 -11.91 1.51 35.17
C ALA A 89 -10.57 1.46 35.91
N GLN A 90 -9.88 0.32 35.87
CA GLN A 90 -8.57 0.18 36.51
C GLN A 90 -7.48 0.98 35.80
N VAL A 91 -7.50 1.04 34.47
CA VAL A 91 -6.60 1.92 33.70
C VAL A 91 -6.84 3.39 34.06
N GLN A 92 -8.10 3.80 34.25
CA GLN A 92 -8.43 5.16 34.69
C GLN A 92 -7.77 5.51 36.04
N GLU A 93 -7.60 4.54 36.93
CA GLU A 93 -7.01 4.77 38.24
C GLU A 93 -5.47 4.63 38.24
N GLN A 94 -4.94 3.67 37.48
CA GLN A 94 -3.56 3.21 37.61
C GLN A 94 -2.61 3.75 36.54
N ALA A 95 -3.10 4.10 35.35
CA ALA A 95 -2.23 4.58 34.27
C ALA A 95 -1.58 5.92 34.65
N THR A 96 -0.26 5.99 34.50
CA THR A 96 0.55 7.16 34.83
C THR A 96 0.32 8.32 33.85
N TYR A 97 0.09 8.01 32.57
CA TYR A 97 -0.01 9.01 31.51
C TYR A 97 -1.46 9.27 31.07
N ASP A 98 -1.70 10.49 30.57
CA ASP A 98 -3.03 10.92 30.12
C ASP A 98 -3.40 10.36 28.74
N ILE A 99 -2.42 9.94 27.94
CA ILE A 99 -2.67 9.28 26.66
C ILE A 99 -2.53 7.78 26.85
N ILE A 100 -3.65 7.07 26.64
CA ILE A 100 -3.74 5.64 26.85
C ILE A 100 -4.06 4.91 25.55
N THR A 101 -3.58 3.67 25.46
CA THR A 101 -3.69 2.81 24.28
C THR A 101 -4.20 1.44 24.70
N TYR A 102 -5.39 1.07 24.22
CA TYR A 102 -5.74 -0.35 24.18
C TYR A 102 -5.15 -0.97 22.92
N ILE A 103 -4.51 -2.14 23.03
CA ILE A 103 -3.99 -2.88 21.89
C ILE A 103 -4.16 -4.39 22.09
N ASN A 104 -4.42 -5.13 21.01
CA ASN A 104 -4.43 -6.59 21.06
C ASN A 104 -2.99 -7.14 21.17
N ALA A 105 -2.80 -8.18 21.99
CA ALA A 105 -1.48 -8.76 22.27
C ALA A 105 -0.89 -9.58 21.11
N ASP A 106 -1.44 -9.52 19.91
CA ASP A 106 -0.88 -10.13 18.69
C ASP A 106 -0.29 -9.08 17.73
N ILE A 107 -0.33 -7.80 18.11
CA ILE A 107 0.16 -6.67 17.31
C ILE A 107 1.57 -6.25 17.72
N ILE A 108 2.51 -6.35 16.78
CA ILE A 108 3.84 -5.77 16.89
C ILE A 108 3.78 -4.29 16.48
N LEU A 109 4.45 -3.44 17.25
CA LEU A 109 4.57 -2.01 16.99
C LEU A 109 6.01 -1.61 16.66
N LEU A 110 6.15 -0.62 15.79
CA LEU A 110 7.42 -0.02 15.38
C LEU A 110 7.52 1.43 15.86
N LYS A 111 8.68 2.07 15.62
CA LYS A 111 8.98 3.43 16.08
C LYS A 111 7.97 4.49 15.59
N ASP A 112 7.37 4.27 14.42
CA ASP A 112 6.35 5.15 13.84
C ASP A 112 5.12 5.33 14.75
N PHE A 113 4.81 4.34 15.60
CA PHE A 113 3.67 4.38 16.51
C PHE A 113 3.71 5.59 17.45
N THR A 114 4.83 5.78 18.16
CA THR A 114 5.01 6.90 19.09
C THR A 114 5.13 8.24 18.38
N GLN A 115 5.69 8.25 17.17
CA GLN A 115 5.81 9.46 16.35
C GLN A 115 4.44 9.94 15.86
N ALA A 116 3.56 9.01 15.49
CA ALA A 116 2.20 9.29 15.10
C ALA A 116 1.38 9.90 16.24
N ILE A 117 1.48 9.35 17.45
CA ILE A 117 0.78 9.86 18.63
C ILE A 117 1.27 11.28 18.95
N GLU A 118 2.59 11.50 19.00
CA GLU A 118 3.19 12.82 19.23
C GLU A 118 2.65 13.86 18.23
N GLN A 119 2.64 13.52 16.93
CA GLN A 119 2.14 14.41 15.89
C GLN A 119 0.67 14.78 16.10
N VAL A 120 -0.18 13.83 16.45
CA VAL A 120 -1.62 14.06 16.70
C VAL A 120 -1.83 14.92 17.95
N CYS A 121 -1.14 14.60 19.05
CA CYS A 121 -1.26 15.34 20.32
C CYS A 121 -0.80 16.80 20.22
N GLN A 122 0.08 17.13 19.27
CA GLN A 122 0.45 18.53 19.00
C GLN A 122 -0.66 19.35 18.34
N HIS A 123 -1.72 18.72 17.83
CA HIS A 123 -2.79 19.36 17.04
C HIS A 123 -4.19 19.15 17.61
N LEU A 124 -4.42 18.07 18.36
CA LEU A 124 -5.74 17.67 18.85
C LEU A 124 -5.68 17.35 20.35
N ASP A 125 -6.56 17.98 21.13
CA ASP A 125 -6.72 17.71 22.57
C ASP A 125 -7.67 16.52 22.85
N THR A 126 -8.57 16.24 21.91
CA THR A 126 -9.50 15.08 21.97
C THR A 126 -9.44 14.33 20.66
N PHE A 127 -9.28 13.01 20.73
CA PHE A 127 -9.17 12.17 19.55
C PHE A 127 -9.35 10.69 19.87
N LEU A 128 -9.66 9.91 18.84
CA LEU A 128 -9.47 8.47 18.78
C LEU A 128 -8.56 8.16 17.58
N ILE A 129 -7.32 7.73 17.83
CA ILE A 129 -6.42 7.25 16.78
C ILE A 129 -6.59 5.74 16.67
N THR A 130 -6.78 5.25 15.45
CA THR A 130 -6.78 3.84 15.10
C THR A 130 -6.34 3.67 13.64
N GLY A 131 -6.15 2.45 13.17
CA GLY A 131 -5.73 2.21 11.80
C GLY A 131 -5.76 0.74 11.42
N ARG A 132 -5.60 0.50 10.12
CA ARG A 132 -5.50 -0.84 9.52
C ARG A 132 -4.18 -1.45 9.98
N ARG A 133 -4.14 -2.77 9.89
CA ARG A 133 -3.03 -3.60 10.37
C ARG A 133 -2.54 -4.55 9.29
N TRP A 134 -1.24 -4.71 9.18
CA TRP A 134 -0.59 -5.64 8.28
C TRP A 134 -0.66 -7.06 8.84
N ASN A 135 -1.26 -7.99 8.10
CA ASN A 135 -1.20 -9.41 8.42
C ASN A 135 0.12 -9.99 7.93
N LEU A 136 0.83 -10.69 8.82
CA LEU A 136 2.07 -11.36 8.49
C LEU A 136 2.11 -12.76 9.13
N ASP A 137 2.56 -13.75 8.37
CA ASP A 137 2.84 -15.09 8.90
C ASP A 137 4.23 -15.10 9.54
N LEU A 138 4.28 -15.03 10.86
CA LEU A 138 5.50 -15.15 11.65
C LEU A 138 5.51 -16.51 12.36
N SER A 139 6.46 -17.36 12.00
CA SER A 139 6.57 -18.73 12.52
C SER A 139 7.59 -18.87 13.65
N ASN A 140 8.43 -17.87 13.88
CA ASN A 140 9.52 -17.89 14.85
C ASN A 140 9.51 -16.63 15.74
N PRO A 141 10.08 -16.71 16.95
CA PRO A 141 10.36 -15.53 17.77
C PRO A 141 11.23 -14.52 17.00
N ILE A 142 10.98 -13.23 17.22
CA ILE A 142 11.79 -12.16 16.63
C ILE A 142 13.05 -11.95 17.47
N GLU A 143 14.19 -11.80 16.79
CA GLU A 143 15.48 -11.50 17.43
C GLU A 143 15.60 -10.00 17.77
N PHE A 144 14.87 -9.56 18.81
CA PHE A 144 14.82 -8.14 19.20
C PHE A 144 16.16 -7.53 19.64
N GLN A 145 17.17 -8.35 19.94
CA GLN A 145 18.52 -7.86 20.25
C GLN A 145 19.26 -7.38 19.00
N SER A 146 18.81 -7.78 17.81
CA SER A 146 19.36 -7.28 16.55
C SER A 146 19.00 -5.81 16.36
N PRO A 147 19.96 -4.90 16.11
CA PRO A 147 19.67 -3.49 15.88
C PRO A 147 18.83 -3.24 14.62
N THR A 148 18.74 -4.21 13.72
CA THR A 148 17.99 -4.13 12.45
C THR A 148 16.67 -4.91 12.46
N TRP A 149 16.19 -5.35 13.62
CA TRP A 149 14.96 -6.17 13.70
C TRP A 149 13.75 -5.45 13.07
N GLN A 150 13.64 -4.13 13.23
CA GLN A 150 12.58 -3.34 12.61
C GLN A 150 12.70 -3.34 11.09
N ASP A 151 13.89 -3.10 10.55
CA ASP A 151 14.10 -3.08 9.10
C ASP A 151 13.83 -4.45 8.47
N THR A 152 14.24 -5.53 9.15
CA THR A 152 13.94 -6.91 8.73
C THR A 152 12.42 -7.18 8.76
N LEU A 153 11.71 -6.71 9.78
CA LEU A 153 10.26 -6.87 9.86
C LEU A 153 9.54 -6.05 8.78
N CYS A 154 9.94 -4.79 8.57
CA CYS A 154 9.42 -3.97 7.47
C CYS A 154 9.62 -4.66 6.13
N GLN A 155 10.83 -5.17 5.86
CA GLN A 155 11.11 -5.90 4.63
C GLN A 155 10.23 -7.14 4.47
N GLN A 156 9.95 -7.89 5.55
CA GLN A 156 9.03 -9.03 5.50
C GLN A 156 7.58 -8.60 5.22
N VAL A 157 7.12 -7.52 5.85
CA VAL A 157 5.80 -6.93 5.56
C VAL A 157 5.71 -6.49 4.10
N ASP A 158 6.72 -5.79 3.60
CA ASP A 158 6.80 -5.35 2.21
C ASP A 158 6.82 -6.54 1.25
N GLN A 159 7.44 -7.67 1.63
CA GLN A 159 7.55 -8.86 0.77
C GLN A 159 6.28 -9.73 0.79
N THR A 160 5.68 -9.99 1.96
CA THR A 160 4.62 -11.00 2.10
C THR A 160 3.42 -10.53 2.91
N GLY A 161 3.49 -9.35 3.52
CA GLY A 161 2.41 -8.76 4.31
C GLY A 161 1.19 -8.37 3.45
N CYS A 162 0.01 -8.47 4.08
CA CYS A 162 -1.27 -8.11 3.48
C CYS A 162 -2.01 -7.11 4.38
N LEU A 163 -2.37 -5.95 3.86
CA LEU A 163 -3.06 -4.92 4.65
C LEU A 163 -4.49 -5.36 4.95
N GLY A 164 -4.88 -5.27 6.23
CA GLY A 164 -6.22 -5.64 6.67
C GLY A 164 -7.32 -4.78 6.06
N PRO A 165 -8.57 -5.28 6.00
CA PRO A 165 -9.74 -4.47 5.63
C PRO A 165 -10.00 -3.31 6.61
N HIS A 166 -10.90 -2.39 6.27
CA HIS A 166 -11.21 -1.19 7.08
C HIS A 166 -11.84 -1.47 8.46
N ASP A 167 -12.34 -2.68 8.67
CA ASP A 167 -12.82 -3.15 9.97
C ASP A 167 -11.70 -3.74 10.85
N ALA A 168 -10.53 -4.08 10.28
CA ALA A 168 -9.39 -4.65 10.99
C ALA A 168 -8.64 -3.63 11.85
N LYS A 169 -9.24 -3.30 13.00
CA LYS A 169 -8.76 -2.37 14.02
C LYS A 169 -8.34 -3.16 15.26
N ASP A 170 -7.06 -3.12 15.59
CA ASP A 170 -6.50 -3.87 16.72
C ASP A 170 -5.84 -2.98 17.77
N TYR A 171 -5.85 -1.65 17.58
CA TYR A 171 -5.36 -0.67 18.54
C TYR A 171 -6.23 0.60 18.54
N PHE A 172 -6.32 1.23 19.71
CA PHE A 172 -7.10 2.45 19.95
C PHE A 172 -6.33 3.35 20.92
N ILE A 173 -5.91 4.53 20.47
CA ILE A 173 -5.21 5.53 21.29
C ILE A 173 -6.14 6.72 21.52
N PHE A 174 -6.28 7.15 22.77
CA PHE A 174 -7.16 8.24 23.14
C PHE A 174 -6.74 8.88 24.48
N PRO A 175 -7.12 10.14 24.74
CA PRO A 175 -6.99 10.73 26.06
C PRO A 175 -7.83 9.95 27.08
N LYS A 176 -7.25 9.69 28.25
CA LYS A 176 -7.78 8.85 29.33
C LYS A 176 -9.25 9.15 29.66
N ASP A 177 -9.61 10.43 29.78
CA ASP A 177 -10.98 10.84 30.13
C ASP A 177 -12.04 10.59 29.03
N LEU A 178 -11.64 10.31 27.77
CA LEU A 178 -12.56 10.24 26.63
C LEU A 178 -13.57 9.08 26.75
N PHE A 179 -13.11 7.95 27.28
CA PHE A 179 -13.88 6.71 27.48
C PHE A 179 -13.86 6.25 28.94
N ARG A 180 -14.07 7.20 29.86
CA ARG A 180 -14.05 6.94 31.31
C ARG A 180 -14.99 5.81 31.77
N THR A 181 -16.13 5.67 31.10
CA THR A 181 -17.08 4.56 31.33
C THR A 181 -17.46 3.94 30.01
N ILE A 182 -17.39 2.61 29.94
CA ILE A 182 -17.80 1.81 28.77
C ILE A 182 -18.77 0.70 29.20
N PRO A 183 -19.62 0.17 28.29
CA PRO A 183 -20.42 -1.01 28.56
C PRO A 183 -19.57 -2.24 28.92
N LYS A 184 -20.20 -3.22 29.58
CA LYS A 184 -19.58 -4.49 30.03
C LYS A 184 -19.25 -5.45 28.87
N PHE A 185 -18.40 -5.03 27.95
CA PHE A 185 -18.02 -5.81 26.79
C PHE A 185 -17.12 -6.98 27.17
N ALA A 186 -17.41 -8.16 26.64
CA ALA A 186 -16.53 -9.31 26.76
C ALA A 186 -15.31 -9.13 25.84
N VAL A 187 -14.10 -9.33 26.39
CA VAL A 187 -12.82 -9.26 25.66
C VAL A 187 -12.76 -10.31 24.56
N GLY A 188 -12.16 -9.97 23.41
CA GLY A 188 -11.96 -10.90 22.30
C GLY A 188 -13.26 -11.37 21.64
N ARG A 189 -14.33 -10.58 21.75
CA ARG A 189 -15.62 -10.77 21.08
C ARG A 189 -15.95 -9.51 20.29
N GLY A 190 -16.53 -9.65 19.11
CA GLY A 190 -16.78 -8.51 18.21
C GLY A 190 -17.66 -7.41 18.82
N TYR A 191 -17.77 -6.30 18.07
CA TYR A 191 -18.63 -5.13 18.30
C TYR A 191 -18.16 -4.10 19.34
N TRP A 192 -17.23 -4.40 20.23
CA TRP A 192 -16.71 -3.38 21.17
C TRP A 192 -15.77 -2.39 20.46
N ASP A 193 -14.96 -2.90 19.51
CA ASP A 193 -14.12 -2.17 18.58
C ASP A 193 -14.95 -1.23 17.68
N THR A 194 -16.07 -1.74 17.19
CA THR A 194 -17.06 -1.00 16.41
C THR A 194 -17.72 0.08 17.27
N TRP A 195 -18.02 -0.24 18.53
CA TRP A 195 -18.60 0.69 19.49
C TRP A 195 -17.67 1.87 19.78
N MET A 196 -16.36 1.64 19.92
CA MET A 196 -15.37 2.71 20.15
C MET A 196 -15.43 3.77 19.05
N VAL A 197 -15.39 3.33 17.77
CA VAL A 197 -15.39 4.23 16.61
C VAL A 197 -16.74 4.96 16.47
N THR A 198 -17.84 4.20 16.48
CA THR A 198 -19.18 4.80 16.36
C THR A 198 -19.51 5.77 17.50
N THR A 199 -19.07 5.47 18.73
CA THR A 199 -19.27 6.36 19.88
C THR A 199 -18.42 7.61 19.78
N ALA A 200 -17.17 7.52 19.33
CA ALA A 200 -16.34 8.70 19.07
C ALA A 200 -17.00 9.62 18.03
N GLY A 201 -17.49 9.05 16.93
CA GLY A 201 -18.18 9.80 15.87
C GLY A 201 -19.47 10.45 16.38
N MET A 202 -20.31 9.72 17.12
CA MET A 202 -21.54 10.27 17.71
C MET A 202 -21.29 11.41 18.71
N ARG A 203 -20.15 11.37 19.41
CA ARG A 203 -19.73 12.43 20.35
C ARG A 203 -19.00 13.58 19.67
N GLY A 204 -18.77 13.50 18.36
CA GLY A 204 -18.06 14.52 17.59
C GLY A 204 -16.56 14.57 17.86
N TYR A 205 -15.97 13.51 18.41
CA TYR A 205 -14.53 13.44 18.62
C TYR A 205 -13.80 13.16 17.29
N PRO A 206 -12.67 13.84 17.02
CA PRO A 206 -11.80 13.51 15.90
C PRO A 206 -11.41 12.02 15.90
N ILE A 207 -11.81 11.30 14.85
CA ILE A 207 -11.31 9.96 14.56
C ILE A 207 -10.18 10.11 13.54
N VAL A 208 -8.98 9.67 13.91
CA VAL A 208 -7.75 9.79 13.11
C VAL A 208 -7.38 8.42 12.56
N ASP A 209 -7.39 8.29 11.23
CA ASP A 209 -6.85 7.14 10.52
C ASP A 209 -5.32 7.25 10.44
N ALA A 210 -4.62 6.33 11.11
CA ALA A 210 -3.16 6.25 11.10
C ALA A 210 -2.58 5.19 10.14
N SER A 211 -3.41 4.56 9.30
CA SER A 211 -3.04 3.40 8.45
C SER A 211 -1.88 3.63 7.49
N GLU A 212 -1.61 4.88 7.08
CA GLU A 212 -0.53 5.21 6.15
C GLU A 212 0.80 5.54 6.85
N VAL A 213 0.78 5.73 8.18
CA VAL A 213 1.96 6.12 8.96
C VAL A 213 2.35 5.05 9.95
N VAL A 214 1.38 4.44 10.63
CA VAL A 214 1.63 3.42 11.66
C VAL A 214 1.65 2.04 11.04
N MET A 215 2.80 1.37 11.13
CA MET A 215 2.92 -0.03 10.71
C MET A 215 2.59 -0.96 11.89
N ALA A 216 1.29 -1.18 12.12
CA ALA A 216 0.82 -2.18 13.08
C ALA A 216 0.84 -3.58 12.43
N VAL A 217 1.67 -4.49 12.92
CA VAL A 217 1.83 -5.84 12.32
C VAL A 217 1.13 -6.89 13.18
N HIS A 218 0.04 -7.44 12.65
CA HIS A 218 -0.69 -8.56 13.23
C HIS A 218 -0.06 -9.88 12.80
N GLN A 219 0.34 -10.66 13.80
CA GLN A 219 0.86 -12.00 13.64
C GLN A 219 -0.30 -12.97 13.39
N ASN A 220 -0.37 -13.54 12.19
CA ASN A 220 -1.43 -14.47 11.83
C ASN A 220 -1.46 -15.68 12.76
N HIS A 221 -2.64 -16.00 13.29
CA HIS A 221 -2.83 -17.14 14.17
C HIS A 221 -4.20 -17.80 13.97
N THR A 222 -4.33 -19.03 14.48
CA THR A 222 -5.61 -19.75 14.44
C THR A 222 -6.51 -19.35 15.62
N TYR A 223 -7.84 -19.40 15.43
CA TYR A 223 -8.84 -19.19 16.50
C TYR A 223 -9.23 -20.51 17.18
N ALA A 224 -8.32 -21.49 17.22
CA ALA A 224 -8.61 -22.87 17.64
C ALA A 224 -9.08 -23.01 19.10
N HIS A 225 -8.85 -21.99 19.94
CA HIS A 225 -9.29 -21.96 21.34
C HIS A 225 -10.81 -21.74 21.51
N LEU A 226 -11.51 -21.29 20.47
CA LEU A 226 -12.98 -21.18 20.47
C LEU A 226 -13.57 -22.40 19.75
N MET A 227 -14.54 -23.09 20.36
CA MET A 227 -15.20 -24.26 19.76
C MET A 227 -15.94 -23.97 18.43
N GLY A 228 -16.04 -22.70 18.00
CA GLY A 228 -16.53 -22.26 16.68
C GLY A 228 -15.56 -21.36 15.89
N GLY A 229 -14.29 -21.27 16.32
CA GLY A 229 -13.25 -20.50 15.64
C GLY A 229 -13.57 -19.01 15.49
N LYS A 230 -13.18 -18.44 14.34
CA LYS A 230 -13.36 -17.00 14.03
C LYS A 230 -14.83 -16.58 14.10
N ASN A 231 -15.76 -17.46 13.70
CA ASN A 231 -17.19 -17.13 13.70
C ASN A 231 -17.76 -16.97 15.11
N GLU A 232 -17.28 -17.76 16.09
CA GLU A 232 -17.70 -17.60 17.49
C GLU A 232 -17.21 -16.26 18.07
N ALA A 233 -15.97 -15.85 17.73
CA ALA A 233 -15.45 -14.55 18.15
C ALA A 233 -16.27 -13.38 17.59
N HIS A 234 -16.64 -13.43 16.30
CA HIS A 234 -17.29 -12.30 15.62
C HIS A 234 -18.82 -12.29 15.72
N MET A 235 -19.44 -13.47 15.80
CA MET A 235 -20.91 -13.63 15.73
C MET A 235 -21.48 -14.59 16.78
N GLY A 236 -20.67 -15.06 17.72
CA GLY A 236 -21.11 -15.91 18.82
C GLY A 236 -22.01 -15.19 19.82
N LYS A 237 -22.47 -15.92 20.84
CA LYS A 237 -23.44 -15.39 21.83
C LYS A 237 -22.91 -14.16 22.57
N GLU A 238 -21.64 -14.18 22.96
CA GLU A 238 -21.00 -13.06 23.66
C GLU A 238 -20.80 -11.86 22.71
N ALA A 239 -20.52 -12.07 21.43
CA ALA A 239 -20.43 -10.98 20.45
C ALA A 239 -21.82 -10.33 20.23
N GLN A 240 -22.88 -11.12 20.11
CA GLN A 240 -24.23 -10.56 19.99
C GLN A 240 -24.66 -9.82 21.27
N ARG A 241 -24.21 -10.29 22.44
CA ARG A 241 -24.38 -9.55 23.70
C ARG A 241 -23.64 -8.22 23.66
N ASN A 242 -22.37 -8.18 23.21
CA ASN A 242 -21.63 -6.93 23.00
C ASN A 242 -22.41 -5.97 22.10
N LYS A 243 -22.88 -6.43 20.94
CA LYS A 243 -23.71 -5.61 20.03
C LYS A 243 -24.92 -4.98 20.73
N THR A 244 -25.58 -5.76 21.58
CA THR A 244 -26.82 -5.35 22.28
C THR A 244 -26.53 -4.33 23.38
N ILE A 245 -25.56 -4.59 24.26
CA ILE A 245 -25.23 -3.68 25.37
C ILE A 245 -24.57 -2.39 24.88
N GLY A 246 -23.86 -2.44 23.76
CA GLY A 246 -23.28 -1.26 23.12
C GLY A 246 -24.27 -0.46 22.26
N ASN A 247 -25.47 -0.99 22.00
CA ASN A 247 -26.42 -0.43 21.03
C ASN A 247 -25.75 -0.07 19.68
N VAL A 248 -24.95 -1.00 19.13
CA VAL A 248 -24.15 -0.74 17.94
C VAL A 248 -25.03 -0.77 16.68
N GLN A 249 -25.20 0.39 16.04
CA GLN A 249 -26.05 0.56 14.84
C GLN A 249 -25.28 0.93 13.56
N GLY A 250 -23.97 1.21 13.65
CA GLY A 250 -23.09 1.56 12.53
C GLY A 250 -22.05 0.49 12.21
N GLN A 251 -21.28 0.71 11.13
CA GLN A 251 -20.18 -0.19 10.77
C GLN A 251 -18.92 0.08 11.61
N GLY A 252 -18.71 1.32 12.07
CA GLY A 252 -17.60 1.68 12.96
C GLY A 252 -16.24 1.34 12.37
N THR A 253 -16.08 1.57 11.07
CA THR A 253 -14.84 1.27 10.34
C THR A 253 -13.94 2.48 10.26
N ILE A 254 -12.68 2.25 9.89
CA ILE A 254 -11.71 3.32 9.65
C ILE A 254 -12.16 4.24 8.51
N ALA A 255 -13.03 3.78 7.61
CA ALA A 255 -13.61 4.63 6.55
C ALA A 255 -14.48 5.78 7.11
N GLU A 256 -14.92 5.69 8.37
CA GLU A 256 -15.66 6.76 9.06
C GLU A 256 -14.73 7.83 9.69
N SER A 257 -13.42 7.74 9.46
CA SER A 257 -12.44 8.66 10.06
C SER A 257 -12.61 10.10 9.56
N THR A 258 -12.55 11.04 10.49
CA THR A 258 -12.67 12.49 10.24
C THR A 258 -11.33 13.16 9.95
N TRP A 259 -10.23 12.50 10.29
CA TRP A 259 -8.85 12.95 10.10
C TRP A 259 -8.00 11.81 9.54
N GLN A 260 -6.93 12.16 8.83
CA GLN A 260 -5.96 11.22 8.30
C GLN A 260 -4.56 11.66 8.64
N LEU A 261 -3.79 10.76 9.23
CA LEU A 261 -2.37 10.96 9.42
C LEU A 261 -1.62 10.44 8.20
N LYS A 262 -0.83 11.32 7.58
CA LYS A 262 -0.13 11.08 6.31
C LYS A 262 1.39 11.16 6.50
N PRO A 263 2.17 10.38 5.75
CA PRO A 263 3.62 10.60 5.63
C PRO A 263 3.93 12.04 5.24
N TRP A 264 5.05 12.59 5.68
CA TRP A 264 5.44 13.94 5.27
C TRP A 264 5.42 14.08 3.75
N HIS A 265 4.84 15.17 3.28
CA HIS A 265 4.95 15.61 1.90
C HIS A 265 5.45 17.06 1.92
N HIS A 266 6.52 17.36 1.20
CA HIS A 266 7.02 18.73 1.11
C HIS A 266 5.99 19.56 0.35
N GLN A 267 5.65 20.75 0.86
CA GLN A 267 4.70 21.65 0.20
C GLN A 267 5.09 22.01 -1.26
N ASP A 268 6.36 21.90 -1.61
CA ASP A 268 6.88 22.14 -2.96
C ASP A 268 6.93 20.89 -3.84
N SER A 269 6.65 19.69 -3.29
CA SER A 269 6.59 18.46 -4.08
C SER A 269 5.30 18.43 -4.90
N PRO A 270 5.34 17.93 -6.15
CA PRO A 270 4.13 17.76 -6.95
C PRO A 270 3.20 16.75 -6.26
N ARG A 271 1.90 16.89 -6.49
CA ARG A 271 0.91 15.91 -6.03
C ARG A 271 0.74 14.73 -6.98
N VAL A 272 0.91 14.95 -8.29
CA VAL A 272 0.86 13.90 -9.31
C VAL A 272 2.18 13.82 -10.08
N SER A 273 2.73 12.62 -10.25
CA SER A 273 3.79 12.36 -11.23
C SER A 273 3.19 11.67 -12.46
N VAL A 274 3.29 12.31 -13.62
CA VAL A 274 2.93 11.70 -14.91
C VAL A 274 4.19 11.15 -15.57
N ILE A 275 4.30 9.83 -15.68
CA ILE A 275 5.46 9.15 -16.28
C ILE A 275 5.12 8.80 -17.73
N ILE A 276 5.91 9.32 -18.67
CA ILE A 276 5.80 9.06 -20.10
C ILE A 276 7.03 8.27 -20.54
N ILE A 277 6.81 7.11 -21.16
CA ILE A 277 7.89 6.24 -21.66
C ILE A 277 7.94 6.35 -23.18
N GLY A 278 9.09 6.74 -23.71
CA GLY A 278 9.31 6.82 -25.15
C GLY A 278 10.50 7.68 -25.53
N GLN A 279 10.82 7.68 -26.83
CA GLN A 279 11.91 8.50 -27.35
C GLN A 279 11.58 9.99 -27.19
N SER A 280 12.38 10.70 -26.41
CA SER A 280 12.14 12.09 -25.99
C SER A 280 11.96 13.06 -27.18
N THR A 281 12.61 12.76 -28.30
CA THR A 281 12.59 13.56 -29.55
C THR A 281 11.40 13.25 -30.47
N SER A 282 10.56 12.27 -30.14
CA SER A 282 9.46 11.86 -31.01
C SER A 282 8.28 12.84 -30.98
N ALA A 283 7.64 13.06 -32.13
CA ALA A 283 6.41 13.86 -32.22
C ALA A 283 5.24 13.28 -31.40
N ARG A 284 5.30 11.99 -31.08
CA ARG A 284 4.35 11.28 -30.22
C ARG A 284 4.51 11.74 -28.76
N VAL A 285 5.72 11.59 -28.20
CA VAL A 285 6.03 12.06 -26.83
C VAL A 285 5.69 13.54 -26.66
N LYS A 286 6.02 14.39 -27.64
CA LYS A 286 5.65 15.81 -27.58
C LYS A 286 4.15 16.02 -27.43
N ARG A 287 3.33 15.29 -28.19
CA ARG A 287 1.86 15.36 -28.09
C ARG A 287 1.35 14.90 -26.72
N ALA A 288 1.93 13.83 -26.18
CA ALA A 288 1.61 13.35 -24.85
C ALA A 288 1.93 14.42 -23.79
N VAL A 289 3.14 15.00 -23.83
CA VAL A 289 3.56 16.11 -22.95
C VAL A 289 2.63 17.32 -23.09
N ASP A 290 2.32 17.75 -24.31
CA ASP A 290 1.41 18.88 -24.58
C ASP A 290 0.02 18.63 -23.96
N SER A 291 -0.46 17.38 -23.97
CA SER A 291 -1.75 17.03 -23.34
C SER A 291 -1.74 17.09 -21.81
N VAL A 292 -0.59 16.80 -21.19
CA VAL A 292 -0.40 16.94 -19.74
C VAL A 292 -0.25 18.43 -19.37
N GLN A 293 0.46 19.20 -20.19
CA GLN A 293 0.60 20.64 -20.01
C GLN A 293 -0.72 21.41 -20.15
N ALA A 294 -1.66 20.85 -20.93
CA ALA A 294 -3.00 21.40 -21.13
C ALA A 294 -4.01 20.99 -20.06
N GLN A 295 -3.60 20.29 -18.99
CA GLN A 295 -4.49 19.92 -17.89
C GLN A 295 -5.00 21.14 -17.13
N ASN A 296 -6.26 21.08 -16.69
CA ASN A 296 -6.86 22.10 -15.83
C ASN A 296 -6.32 22.06 -14.39
N TYR A 297 -5.77 20.92 -13.98
CA TYR A 297 -5.12 20.71 -12.70
C TYR A 297 -3.64 21.10 -12.81
N SER A 298 -3.07 21.85 -11.85
CA SER A 298 -1.72 22.43 -11.99
C SER A 298 -0.63 21.80 -11.12
N ASP A 299 -0.98 20.91 -10.19
CA ASP A 299 -0.05 20.38 -9.19
C ASP A 299 0.51 19.01 -9.61
N TYR A 300 1.32 19.02 -10.67
CA TYR A 300 1.91 17.82 -11.25
C TYR A 300 3.34 18.04 -11.75
N GLU A 301 4.11 16.95 -11.87
CA GLU A 301 5.36 16.89 -12.63
C GLU A 301 5.23 15.94 -13.83
N ILE A 302 6.11 16.10 -14.83
CA ILE A 302 6.15 15.28 -16.05
C ILE A 302 7.51 14.61 -16.15
N ILE A 303 7.55 13.28 -16.10
CA ILE A 303 8.80 12.52 -16.19
C ILE A 303 8.82 11.83 -17.54
N VAL A 304 9.85 12.07 -18.34
CA VAL A 304 10.00 11.44 -19.66
C VAL A 304 11.18 10.48 -19.59
N VAL A 305 10.92 9.18 -19.65
CA VAL A 305 11.96 8.16 -19.61
C VAL A 305 12.30 7.72 -21.03
N ASP A 306 13.53 7.99 -21.46
CA ASP A 306 14.02 7.69 -22.80
C ASP A 306 14.76 6.34 -22.82
N GLY A 307 14.22 5.39 -23.56
CA GLY A 307 14.87 4.09 -23.79
C GLY A 307 15.87 4.09 -24.95
N ALA A 308 15.86 5.08 -25.85
CA ALA A 308 16.74 5.03 -27.01
C ALA A 308 18.20 5.26 -26.59
N GLY A 309 19.00 4.20 -26.72
CA GLY A 309 20.45 4.33 -26.68
C GLY A 309 20.91 5.21 -27.84
N ASN A 310 21.72 6.22 -27.54
CA ASN A 310 22.35 7.08 -28.54
C ASN A 310 23.22 6.22 -29.48
N GLN A 311 22.71 5.84 -30.65
CA GLN A 311 23.52 5.28 -31.73
C GLN A 311 24.27 6.44 -32.40
N GLY A 312 25.28 6.98 -31.70
CA GLY A 312 26.02 8.16 -32.12
C GLY A 312 27.52 8.00 -31.96
N ALA A 313 28.21 7.86 -33.10
CA ALA A 313 29.65 7.98 -33.31
C ALA A 313 30.55 6.89 -32.73
N GLY A 314 30.94 5.94 -33.59
CA GLY A 314 32.08 5.08 -33.34
C GLY A 314 33.38 5.88 -33.19
N SER A 315 33.89 5.97 -31.98
CA SER A 315 35.33 6.12 -31.74
C SER A 315 35.96 4.74 -31.85
N ARG A 316 36.62 4.48 -32.99
CA ARG A 316 37.61 3.42 -33.12
C ARG A 316 38.68 3.62 -32.04
N GLU A 317 38.63 2.86 -30.97
CA GLU A 317 39.84 2.53 -30.22
C GLU A 317 40.39 1.22 -30.79
N GLN A 318 41.47 1.37 -31.57
CA GLN A 318 42.36 0.27 -31.89
C GLN A 318 43.03 -0.19 -30.59
N GLY A 319 42.67 -1.38 -30.12
CA GLY A 319 43.39 -2.12 -29.08
C GLY A 319 43.60 -3.56 -29.54
N VAL A 320 44.85 -3.96 -29.67
CA VAL A 320 45.35 -5.24 -30.19
C VAL A 320 44.97 -6.42 -29.26
N GLY A 321 44.85 -7.62 -29.84
CA GLY A 321 44.31 -8.87 -29.26
C GLY A 321 44.88 -9.34 -27.91
N SER A 322 44.21 -10.28 -27.23
CA SER A 322 44.25 -11.71 -27.58
C SER A 322 43.09 -12.51 -26.98
N ARG A 323 42.72 -13.58 -27.69
CA ARG A 323 41.73 -14.62 -27.32
C ARG A 323 41.97 -15.20 -25.92
N GLU A 324 40.90 -15.37 -25.15
CA GLU A 324 40.66 -16.58 -24.35
C GLU A 324 39.17 -16.96 -24.36
N GLN A 325 38.92 -18.26 -24.55
CA GLN A 325 37.61 -18.90 -24.49
C GLN A 325 37.22 -19.11 -23.03
N GLY A 326 35.99 -18.77 -22.65
CA GLY A 326 35.47 -18.99 -21.30
C GLY A 326 34.00 -19.41 -21.33
N ILE A 327 33.75 -20.62 -20.86
CA ILE A 327 32.48 -21.35 -20.83
C ILE A 327 31.50 -20.68 -19.84
N GLY A 328 30.21 -20.73 -20.18
CA GLY A 328 29.14 -20.07 -19.43
C GLY A 328 28.94 -20.60 -18.00
N SER A 329 28.39 -19.74 -17.15
CA SER A 329 27.72 -20.11 -15.90
C SER A 329 26.66 -19.05 -15.59
N ARG A 330 25.44 -19.53 -15.31
CA ARG A 330 24.32 -18.77 -14.74
C ARG A 330 24.74 -18.27 -13.36
N GLU A 331 24.57 -16.98 -13.08
CA GLU A 331 24.49 -16.48 -11.71
C GLU A 331 23.16 -15.77 -11.48
N GLN A 332 22.55 -16.15 -10.36
CA GLN A 332 21.31 -15.65 -9.80
C GLN A 332 21.54 -14.23 -9.28
N GLY A 333 20.58 -13.34 -9.51
CA GLY A 333 20.63 -11.96 -9.04
C GLY A 333 20.72 -11.86 -7.52
N ALA A 334 21.81 -11.28 -7.03
CA ALA A 334 21.90 -10.70 -5.70
C ALA A 334 21.57 -9.19 -5.79
N PRO A 335 20.96 -8.59 -4.76
CA PRO A 335 20.57 -7.18 -4.79
C PRO A 335 21.80 -6.27 -4.72
N LEU A 336 21.81 -5.23 -5.57
CA LEU A 336 22.83 -4.20 -5.60
C LEU A 336 22.73 -3.30 -4.35
N ALA A 337 23.88 -3.03 -3.73
CA ALA A 337 24.04 -2.14 -2.58
C ALA A 337 23.88 -0.64 -2.97
N PRO A 338 23.46 0.24 -2.04
CA PRO A 338 23.25 1.66 -2.33
C PRO A 338 24.58 2.40 -2.51
N LEU A 339 24.71 3.15 -3.60
CA LEU A 339 25.86 4.01 -3.89
C LEU A 339 25.63 5.44 -3.40
N ASN A 340 26.63 5.93 -2.66
CA ASN A 340 26.73 7.24 -2.03
C ASN A 340 26.54 8.43 -3.00
N LYS A 341 25.88 9.47 -2.47
CA LYS A 341 25.74 10.80 -3.09
C LYS A 341 27.10 11.53 -3.15
N GLY A 342 27.50 11.98 -4.34
CA GLY A 342 28.57 12.99 -4.48
C GLY A 342 29.29 12.93 -5.82
N GLY A 343 28.97 13.85 -6.73
CA GLY A 343 29.72 14.03 -7.97
C GLY A 343 29.22 15.23 -8.78
N THR A 344 30.06 16.26 -8.87
CA THR A 344 29.84 17.58 -9.48
C THR A 344 29.73 17.55 -11.01
N VAL A 345 28.88 18.43 -11.55
CA VAL A 345 28.65 18.66 -12.99
C VAL A 345 29.75 19.55 -13.57
N ASN A 346 30.35 19.13 -14.69
CA ASN A 346 31.23 19.97 -15.51
C ASN A 346 30.50 20.40 -16.81
N GLN A 347 30.54 21.70 -17.10
CA GLN A 347 30.04 22.32 -18.34
C GLN A 347 31.09 22.22 -19.46
N GLY A 348 30.65 22.06 -20.71
CA GLY A 348 31.48 22.40 -21.87
C GLY A 348 30.89 22.03 -23.23
N GLY A 349 30.78 23.03 -24.12
CA GLY A 349 31.08 22.87 -25.55
C GLY A 349 29.92 22.93 -26.55
N THR A 350 29.73 24.10 -27.16
CA THR A 350 28.86 24.39 -28.30
C THR A 350 29.33 23.75 -29.62
N GLY A 351 28.41 23.16 -30.39
CA GLY A 351 28.62 22.77 -31.79
C GLY A 351 27.28 22.59 -32.53
N THR A 352 27.09 23.33 -33.61
CA THR A 352 25.86 23.41 -34.41
C THR A 352 25.78 22.32 -35.49
N SER A 353 24.69 21.55 -35.51
CA SER A 353 24.12 20.94 -36.72
C SER A 353 22.62 20.66 -36.50
N GLU A 354 21.81 20.85 -37.55
CA GLU A 354 20.35 20.71 -37.54
C GLU A 354 19.93 19.26 -37.27
N GLN A 355 19.56 18.99 -36.02
CA GLN A 355 18.74 17.86 -35.56
C GLN A 355 17.65 18.46 -34.66
N GLY A 356 16.44 17.87 -34.67
CA GLY A 356 15.28 18.39 -33.94
C GLY A 356 15.64 18.76 -32.50
N SER A 357 15.31 20.00 -32.11
CA SER A 357 15.74 20.56 -30.83
C SER A 357 15.27 19.69 -29.65
N PRO A 358 16.14 19.37 -28.68
CA PRO A 358 15.73 18.75 -27.43
C PRO A 358 14.62 19.59 -26.78
N LEU A 359 13.68 18.93 -26.10
CA LEU A 359 12.65 19.62 -25.33
C LEU A 359 13.34 20.57 -24.33
N THR A 360 13.09 21.86 -24.46
CA THR A 360 13.71 22.86 -23.59
C THR A 360 13.05 22.75 -22.21
N PRO A 361 13.82 22.61 -21.11
CA PRO A 361 13.24 22.59 -19.77
C PRO A 361 12.55 23.92 -19.50
N LEU A 362 11.22 23.94 -19.52
CA LEU A 362 10.42 25.11 -19.21
C LEU A 362 9.87 24.95 -17.80
N ASN A 363 10.54 25.56 -16.83
CA ASN A 363 9.99 25.76 -15.49
C ASN A 363 8.86 26.82 -15.55
N LYS A 364 7.66 26.38 -15.91
CA LYS A 364 6.42 27.07 -15.47
C LYS A 364 5.95 26.37 -14.20
N GLY A 365 5.65 27.16 -13.16
CA GLY A 365 5.48 26.72 -11.76
C GLY A 365 4.90 25.32 -11.57
N GLY A 366 5.77 24.34 -11.29
CA GLY A 366 5.42 22.93 -11.04
C GLY A 366 5.98 21.93 -12.05
N ILE A 367 6.29 22.35 -13.28
CA ILE A 367 6.75 21.42 -14.33
C ILE A 367 8.24 21.12 -14.16
N VAL A 368 8.57 19.90 -13.72
CA VAL A 368 9.93 19.35 -13.73
C VAL A 368 10.00 18.25 -14.78
N ILE A 369 10.73 18.46 -15.88
CA ILE A 369 11.02 17.41 -16.87
C ILE A 369 12.31 16.70 -16.45
N LYS A 370 12.19 15.40 -16.22
CA LYS A 370 13.27 14.51 -15.82
C LYS A 370 13.51 13.50 -16.94
N GLU A 371 14.68 13.58 -17.58
CA GLU A 371 15.11 12.63 -18.62
C GLU A 371 15.96 11.52 -17.98
N GLY A 372 15.52 10.27 -18.14
CA GLY A 372 16.24 9.08 -17.70
C GLY A 372 16.64 8.24 -18.91
N TYR A 373 17.95 8.02 -19.11
CA TYR A 373 18.45 7.17 -20.19
C TYR A 373 18.65 5.73 -19.71
N LEU A 374 18.08 4.77 -20.43
CA LEU A 374 18.34 3.34 -20.29
C LEU A 374 18.90 2.79 -21.60
N ALA A 375 20.14 2.30 -21.59
CA ALA A 375 20.80 1.85 -22.81
C ALA A 375 20.19 0.55 -23.38
N GLY A 376 19.94 0.54 -24.70
CA GLY A 376 19.63 -0.68 -25.45
C GLY A 376 18.16 -1.04 -25.56
N TRP A 377 17.24 -0.06 -25.55
CA TRP A 377 15.89 -0.24 -26.08
C TRP A 377 15.87 0.23 -27.53
N ASP A 378 15.50 -0.65 -28.45
CA ASP A 378 15.50 -0.43 -29.90
C ASP A 378 14.16 0.12 -30.41
N GLY A 379 13.25 0.50 -29.50
CA GLY A 379 11.91 0.96 -29.82
C GLY A 379 11.02 -0.13 -30.43
N GLY A 380 11.45 -1.40 -30.38
CA GLY A 380 10.83 -2.51 -31.09
C GLY A 380 10.98 -3.86 -30.40
N CYS A 381 10.79 -3.93 -29.08
CA CYS A 381 10.44 -5.16 -28.37
C CYS A 381 9.95 -4.81 -26.96
N ASP A 382 8.80 -5.32 -26.55
CA ASP A 382 8.12 -4.97 -25.28
C ASP A 382 8.88 -5.39 -24.00
N ARG A 383 10.01 -6.08 -24.12
CA ARG A 383 10.86 -6.50 -22.99
C ARG A 383 11.81 -5.36 -22.64
N LYS A 384 11.76 -4.90 -21.37
CA LYS A 384 12.35 -3.67 -20.77
C LYS A 384 11.37 -2.53 -20.49
N TRP A 385 10.08 -2.61 -20.86
CA TRP A 385 9.11 -1.59 -20.48
C TRP A 385 9.04 -1.42 -18.94
N GLY A 386 9.01 -2.53 -18.20
CA GLY A 386 9.03 -2.52 -16.74
C GLY A 386 10.21 -1.74 -16.15
N ALA A 387 11.42 -1.94 -16.69
CA ALA A 387 12.61 -1.23 -16.21
C ALA A 387 12.53 0.30 -16.45
N LEU A 388 11.86 0.73 -17.52
CA LEU A 388 11.62 2.15 -17.80
C LEU A 388 10.58 2.73 -16.83
N CYS A 389 9.55 1.96 -16.48
CA CYS A 389 8.59 2.33 -15.42
C CYS A 389 9.29 2.50 -14.06
N ASP A 390 10.11 1.54 -13.66
CA ASP A 390 10.88 1.58 -12.41
C ASP A 390 11.77 2.83 -12.37
N ARG A 391 12.45 3.14 -13.48
CA ARG A 391 13.26 4.35 -13.58
C ARG A 391 12.43 5.63 -13.43
N GLY A 392 11.23 5.66 -14.01
CA GLY A 392 10.30 6.76 -13.82
C GLY A 392 9.84 6.89 -12.36
N LEU A 393 9.57 5.77 -11.70
CA LEU A 393 9.16 5.73 -10.29
C LEU A 393 10.27 6.19 -9.33
N GLU A 394 11.53 5.84 -9.60
CA GLU A 394 12.69 6.36 -8.85
C GLU A 394 12.75 7.90 -8.89
N MET A 395 12.33 8.48 -10.01
CA MET A 395 12.35 9.92 -10.27
C MET A 395 11.10 10.64 -9.74
N ALA A 396 9.97 9.94 -9.61
CA ALA A 396 8.70 10.46 -9.16
C ALA A 396 8.78 11.02 -7.74
N GLN A 397 7.97 12.04 -7.45
CA GLN A 397 7.81 12.72 -6.17
C GLN A 397 6.33 12.87 -5.76
N GLY A 398 5.41 12.62 -6.69
CA GLY A 398 3.97 12.67 -6.50
C GLY A 398 3.45 11.72 -5.42
N GLU A 399 2.42 12.15 -4.70
CA GLU A 399 1.58 11.25 -3.90
C GLU A 399 0.88 10.24 -4.80
N PHE A 400 0.46 10.69 -5.99
CA PHE A 400 -0.15 9.86 -7.03
C PHE A 400 0.77 9.72 -8.24
N VAL A 401 0.73 8.55 -8.87
CA VAL A 401 1.50 8.25 -10.08
C VAL A 401 0.55 7.75 -11.16
N THR A 402 0.72 8.24 -12.39
CA THR A 402 0.06 7.71 -13.58
C THR A 402 1.08 7.53 -14.70
N PHE A 403 0.86 6.53 -15.54
CA PHE A 403 1.70 6.24 -16.70
C PHE A 403 0.95 6.65 -17.95
N LEU A 404 1.57 7.40 -18.86
CA LEU A 404 0.97 7.83 -20.12
C LEU A 404 1.78 7.29 -21.29
N ASP A 405 1.11 6.58 -22.20
CA ASP A 405 1.72 6.11 -23.43
C ASP A 405 2.20 7.27 -24.28
N SER A 406 3.38 7.12 -24.87
CA SER A 406 3.94 8.15 -25.75
C SER A 406 3.05 8.49 -26.93
N ASP A 407 2.17 7.60 -27.37
CA ASP A 407 1.25 7.81 -28.49
C ASP A 407 -0.19 8.15 -28.07
N SER A 408 -0.44 8.33 -26.77
CA SER A 408 -1.74 8.67 -26.21
C SER A 408 -1.76 10.09 -25.65
N VAL A 409 -2.95 10.59 -25.34
CA VAL A 409 -3.14 11.91 -24.72
C VAL A 409 -4.10 11.84 -23.54
N LEU A 410 -3.86 12.65 -22.51
CA LEU A 410 -4.84 12.87 -21.46
C LEU A 410 -5.94 13.83 -21.95
N LEU A 411 -7.17 13.62 -21.48
CA LEU A 411 -8.25 14.59 -21.64
C LEU A 411 -8.04 15.76 -20.66
N PRO A 412 -8.47 17.01 -20.98
CA PRO A 412 -8.07 18.21 -20.23
C PRO A 412 -8.39 18.23 -18.74
N ASP A 413 -9.39 17.47 -18.30
CA ASP A 413 -9.86 17.38 -16.92
C ASP A 413 -9.51 16.05 -16.23
N ALA A 414 -8.63 15.25 -16.85
CA ALA A 414 -8.25 13.92 -16.37
C ALA A 414 -7.64 13.97 -14.96
N LEU A 415 -6.56 14.74 -14.79
CA LEU A 415 -5.86 14.80 -13.50
C LEU A 415 -6.75 15.37 -12.39
N GLU A 416 -7.54 16.40 -12.70
CA GLU A 416 -8.48 17.03 -11.75
C GLU A 416 -9.48 16.01 -11.22
N LYS A 417 -10.12 15.25 -12.10
CA LYS A 417 -11.12 14.24 -11.72
C LYS A 417 -10.50 13.06 -10.97
N GLN A 418 -9.34 12.60 -11.41
CA GLN A 418 -8.67 11.47 -10.75
C GLN A 418 -8.22 11.85 -9.33
N VAL A 419 -7.60 13.01 -9.14
CA VAL A 419 -7.23 13.52 -7.83
C VAL A 419 -8.46 13.75 -6.95
N ALA A 420 -9.54 14.34 -7.49
CA ALA A 420 -10.78 14.54 -6.74
C ALA A 420 -11.42 13.20 -6.28
N ALA A 421 -11.27 12.12 -7.06
CA ALA A 421 -11.72 10.80 -6.64
C ALA A 421 -10.90 10.26 -5.45
N PHE A 422 -9.58 10.41 -5.46
CA PHE A 422 -8.74 10.05 -4.30
C PHE A 422 -9.09 10.87 -3.05
N ASP A 423 -9.37 12.17 -3.22
CA ASP A 423 -9.77 13.07 -2.13
C ASP A 423 -11.12 12.70 -1.52
N ARG A 424 -12.08 12.33 -2.37
CA ARG A 424 -13.40 11.89 -1.92
C ARG A 424 -13.32 10.61 -1.10
N GLU A 425 -12.55 9.64 -1.57
CA GLU A 425 -12.46 8.31 -0.95
C GLU A 425 -11.52 8.28 0.27
N SER A 426 -10.89 9.39 0.66
CA SER A 426 -10.21 9.60 1.96
C SER A 426 -9.34 8.41 2.40
N SER A 427 -8.06 8.34 1.99
CA SER A 427 -7.04 7.28 2.24
C SER A 427 -7.41 5.84 1.88
N THR A 428 -8.68 5.53 1.66
CA THR A 428 -9.12 4.16 1.41
C THR A 428 -8.86 3.71 -0.03
N LEU A 429 -8.74 4.65 -0.97
CA LEU A 429 -8.47 4.36 -2.37
C LEU A 429 -6.97 4.31 -2.65
N ASP A 430 -6.55 3.20 -3.27
CA ASP A 430 -5.16 2.90 -3.60
C ASP A 430 -4.91 2.85 -5.13
N LEU A 431 -5.92 2.48 -5.92
CA LEU A 431 -5.88 2.41 -7.38
C LEU A 431 -7.17 2.97 -8.00
N LEU A 432 -7.03 3.90 -8.94
CA LEU A 432 -8.15 4.40 -9.74
C LEU A 432 -7.96 3.99 -11.21
N LEU A 433 -9.00 3.40 -11.78
CA LEU A 433 -9.07 3.05 -13.19
C LEU A 433 -10.18 3.85 -13.87
N SER A 434 -10.04 4.14 -15.17
CA SER A 434 -11.01 4.94 -15.93
C SER A 434 -11.33 4.34 -17.30
N GLY A 435 -12.29 4.94 -17.99
CA GLY A 435 -12.55 4.68 -19.40
C GLY A 435 -11.58 5.43 -20.30
N TRP A 436 -11.73 5.26 -21.61
CA TRP A 436 -10.93 5.98 -22.59
C TRP A 436 -11.67 6.21 -23.89
N GLN A 437 -11.11 7.07 -24.74
CA GLN A 437 -11.57 7.33 -26.09
C GLN A 437 -10.66 6.62 -27.10
N LEU A 438 -11.24 5.82 -27.99
CA LEU A 438 -10.52 5.26 -29.14
C LEU A 438 -10.80 6.12 -30.38
N VAL A 439 -9.73 6.59 -31.03
CA VAL A 439 -9.81 7.36 -32.28
C VAL A 439 -9.41 6.50 -33.47
N GLU A 440 -10.31 6.40 -34.43
CA GLU A 440 -10.12 5.69 -35.72
C GLU A 440 -10.55 6.63 -36.86
N GLY A 441 -9.59 7.31 -37.47
CA GLY A 441 -9.88 8.39 -38.42
C GLY A 441 -10.68 9.50 -37.74
N ASP A 442 -11.87 9.81 -38.27
CA ASP A 442 -12.77 10.83 -37.71
C ASP A 442 -13.71 10.29 -36.61
N LYS A 443 -13.71 8.97 -36.39
CA LYS A 443 -14.59 8.33 -35.41
C LYS A 443 -13.93 8.31 -34.03
N ILE A 444 -14.66 8.78 -33.02
CA ILE A 444 -14.27 8.66 -31.61
C ILE A 444 -15.27 7.73 -30.91
N THR A 445 -14.78 6.66 -30.31
CA THR A 445 -15.59 5.69 -29.54
C THR A 445 -15.23 5.78 -28.07
N GLN A 446 -16.23 5.94 -27.19
CA GLN A 446 -16.03 5.85 -25.73
C GLN A 446 -15.98 4.37 -25.33
N VAL A 447 -14.97 3.99 -24.56
CA VAL A 447 -14.87 2.67 -23.96
C VAL A 447 -15.13 2.79 -22.46
N THR A 448 -16.09 2.01 -21.97
CA THR A 448 -16.61 2.07 -20.59
C THR A 448 -16.46 0.72 -19.88
N PRO A 449 -15.25 0.37 -19.43
CA PRO A 449 -14.95 -0.93 -18.82
C PRO A 449 -15.86 -1.39 -17.69
N TRP A 450 -16.36 -0.44 -16.89
CA TRP A 450 -17.22 -0.72 -15.75
C TRP A 450 -18.58 -1.29 -16.14
N GLN A 451 -18.98 -1.27 -17.41
CA GLN A 451 -20.19 -1.96 -17.85
C GLN A 451 -20.00 -3.49 -17.84
N ASP A 452 -18.81 -3.96 -18.19
CA ASP A 452 -18.47 -5.39 -18.24
C ASP A 452 -17.89 -5.92 -16.93
N LEU A 453 -17.21 -5.03 -16.18
CA LEU A 453 -16.59 -5.30 -14.90
C LEU A 453 -16.90 -4.18 -13.89
N PRO A 454 -18.15 -4.08 -13.39
CA PRO A 454 -18.60 -2.93 -12.58
C PRO A 454 -17.91 -2.82 -11.22
N ASP A 455 -17.42 -3.92 -10.68
CA ASP A 455 -17.01 -4.01 -9.29
C ASP A 455 -15.52 -4.35 -9.14
N LEU A 456 -14.74 -3.36 -8.70
CA LEU A 456 -13.29 -3.46 -8.46
C LEU A 456 -12.93 -3.59 -6.98
N GLU A 457 -13.87 -3.35 -6.06
CA GLU A 457 -13.61 -3.54 -4.62
C GLU A 457 -13.37 -5.03 -4.30
N ASP A 458 -14.05 -5.91 -5.03
CA ASP A 458 -13.88 -7.36 -4.99
C ASP A 458 -13.10 -7.86 -6.21
N LEU A 459 -11.98 -7.21 -6.58
CA LEU A 459 -11.17 -7.69 -7.70
C LEU A 459 -10.48 -9.01 -7.30
N HIS A 460 -10.95 -10.09 -7.91
CA HIS A 460 -10.53 -11.43 -7.56
C HIS A 460 -10.09 -12.23 -8.78
N ILE A 461 -9.33 -13.30 -8.51
CA ILE A 461 -8.68 -14.14 -9.51
C ILE A 461 -9.62 -14.77 -10.55
N TRP A 462 -10.92 -14.92 -10.24
CA TRP A 462 -11.92 -15.41 -11.21
C TRP A 462 -12.43 -14.34 -12.17
N LYS A 463 -12.15 -13.06 -11.93
CA LYS A 463 -12.44 -11.95 -12.85
C LYS A 463 -11.33 -11.79 -13.91
N LEU A 464 -10.25 -12.58 -13.84
CA LEU A 464 -9.08 -12.51 -14.72
C LEU A 464 -9.39 -12.63 -16.21
N GLU A 465 -10.34 -13.49 -16.58
CA GLU A 465 -10.78 -13.64 -17.98
C GLU A 465 -11.22 -12.30 -18.60
N LYS A 466 -11.76 -11.39 -17.78
CA LYS A 466 -12.29 -10.08 -18.18
C LYS A 466 -11.36 -8.91 -17.86
N LEU A 467 -10.26 -9.14 -17.13
CA LEU A 467 -9.43 -8.08 -16.56
C LEU A 467 -8.37 -7.53 -17.50
N TRP A 468 -7.88 -8.31 -18.46
CA TRP A 468 -6.79 -7.87 -19.33
C TRP A 468 -7.25 -6.93 -20.47
N GLN A 469 -8.53 -6.96 -20.86
CA GLN A 469 -9.07 -6.04 -21.88
C GLN A 469 -9.21 -4.58 -21.41
N PRO A 470 -9.66 -4.30 -20.17
CA PRO A 470 -9.86 -2.93 -19.69
C PRO A 470 -8.66 -2.26 -19.02
N LEU A 471 -7.58 -3.00 -18.76
CA LEU A 471 -6.42 -2.48 -18.04
C LEU A 471 -5.36 -1.99 -19.02
N ARG A 472 -5.23 -0.67 -19.12
CA ARG A 472 -4.15 -0.01 -19.84
C ARG A 472 -3.35 0.85 -18.86
N GLN A 473 -2.17 1.27 -19.27
CA GLN A 473 -1.36 2.20 -18.48
C GLN A 473 -2.02 3.59 -18.38
N SER A 474 -2.43 4.19 -19.51
CA SER A 474 -2.93 5.57 -19.57
C SER A 474 -4.30 5.81 -18.93
N ASN A 475 -5.02 4.75 -18.54
CA ASN A 475 -6.28 4.85 -17.81
C ASN A 475 -6.15 4.48 -16.32
N SER A 476 -4.93 4.44 -15.78
CA SER A 476 -4.65 4.08 -14.39
C SER A 476 -3.97 5.21 -13.61
N MET A 477 -4.33 5.38 -12.35
CA MET A 477 -3.63 6.22 -11.38
C MET A 477 -3.48 5.47 -10.06
N PHE A 478 -2.27 5.47 -9.52
CA PHE A 478 -1.88 4.74 -8.32
C PHE A 478 -1.59 5.70 -7.18
N ARG A 479 -1.94 5.33 -5.96
CA ARG A 479 -1.29 5.86 -4.76
C ARG A 479 0.15 5.32 -4.72
N ARG A 480 1.13 6.22 -4.72
CA ARG A 480 2.55 5.83 -4.82
C ARG A 480 2.98 4.87 -3.72
N SER A 481 2.63 5.18 -2.47
CA SER A 481 2.98 4.34 -1.31
C SER A 481 2.46 2.91 -1.39
N ARG A 482 1.48 2.64 -2.27
CA ARG A 482 0.99 1.29 -2.56
C ARG A 482 1.74 0.66 -3.70
N LEU A 483 1.95 1.40 -4.78
CA LEU A 483 2.71 0.94 -5.95
C LEU A 483 4.14 0.51 -5.57
N ASP A 484 4.80 1.23 -4.65
CA ASP A 484 6.14 0.90 -4.16
C ASP A 484 6.21 -0.50 -3.49
N LEU A 485 5.11 -1.01 -2.94
CA LEU A 485 5.03 -2.33 -2.30
C LEU A 485 5.06 -3.52 -3.27
N VAL A 486 4.94 -3.25 -4.58
CA VAL A 486 5.10 -4.29 -5.60
C VAL A 486 6.59 -4.65 -5.74
N GLY A 487 7.50 -3.72 -5.45
CA GLY A 487 8.94 -3.94 -5.56
C GLY A 487 9.49 -3.84 -6.98
N GLY A 488 8.71 -3.29 -7.91
CA GLY A 488 9.09 -3.02 -9.30
C GLY A 488 8.23 -3.74 -10.34
N PHE A 489 8.46 -3.43 -11.61
CA PHE A 489 7.79 -4.09 -12.74
C PHE A 489 8.61 -5.27 -13.26
N ASN A 490 7.93 -6.34 -13.66
CA ASN A 490 8.61 -7.45 -14.32
C ASN A 490 9.12 -7.03 -15.70
N THR A 491 10.44 -7.09 -15.88
CA THR A 491 11.14 -6.59 -17.07
C THR A 491 11.04 -7.53 -18.28
N GLU A 492 10.61 -8.77 -18.06
CA GLU A 492 10.50 -9.80 -19.09
C GLU A 492 9.12 -9.83 -19.76
N LEU A 493 8.10 -9.22 -19.14
CA LEU A 493 6.75 -9.13 -19.66
C LEU A 493 6.60 -7.96 -20.63
N ASN A 494 5.68 -8.11 -21.58
CA ASN A 494 5.18 -6.96 -22.34
C ASN A 494 4.44 -5.95 -21.46
N GLN A 495 4.26 -4.75 -22.01
CA GLN A 495 3.65 -3.61 -21.33
C GLN A 495 2.27 -3.91 -20.69
N ASP A 496 1.34 -4.50 -21.44
CA ASP A 496 0.00 -4.80 -20.94
C ASP A 496 0.07 -5.86 -19.81
N ALA A 497 0.85 -6.92 -20.01
CA ALA A 497 1.00 -7.98 -19.01
C ALA A 497 1.68 -7.48 -17.72
N ALA A 498 2.71 -6.65 -17.84
CA ALA A 498 3.39 -6.04 -16.69
C ALA A 498 2.44 -5.15 -15.89
N MET A 499 1.60 -4.33 -16.54
CA MET A 499 0.62 -3.50 -15.85
C MET A 499 -0.45 -4.34 -15.13
N VAL A 500 -0.95 -5.39 -15.78
CA VAL A 500 -1.92 -6.31 -15.18
C VAL A 500 -1.30 -7.02 -13.97
N GLU A 501 -0.04 -7.47 -14.04
CA GLU A 501 0.65 -8.09 -12.91
C GLU A 501 0.72 -7.14 -11.70
N VAL A 502 1.11 -5.88 -11.91
CA VAL A 502 1.16 -4.85 -10.86
C VAL A 502 -0.22 -4.67 -10.20
N ILE A 503 -1.27 -4.47 -11.00
CA ILE A 503 -2.63 -4.25 -10.49
C ILE A 503 -3.12 -5.46 -9.70
N LEU A 504 -2.87 -6.67 -10.19
CA LEU A 504 -3.24 -7.89 -9.50
C LEU A 504 -2.47 -8.06 -8.21
N ASN A 505 -1.15 -7.79 -8.19
CA ASN A 505 -0.37 -7.84 -6.97
C ASN A 505 -0.91 -6.86 -5.92
N LEU A 506 -1.23 -5.63 -6.31
CA LEU A 506 -1.78 -4.61 -5.40
C LEU A 506 -3.12 -5.03 -4.80
N VAL A 507 -4.09 -5.40 -5.63
CA VAL A 507 -5.44 -5.67 -5.14
C VAL A 507 -5.52 -7.04 -4.46
N PHE A 508 -4.96 -8.07 -5.10
CA PHE A 508 -5.13 -9.45 -4.65
C PHE A 508 -4.17 -9.83 -3.51
N LEU A 509 -2.94 -9.32 -3.51
CA LEU A 509 -1.93 -9.72 -2.50
C LEU A 509 -1.79 -8.70 -1.39
N ARG A 510 -1.85 -7.41 -1.73
CA ARG A 510 -1.63 -6.33 -0.77
C ARG A 510 -2.92 -5.79 -0.14
N GLY A 511 -4.09 -6.20 -0.64
CA GLY A 511 -5.38 -5.73 -0.13
C GLY A 511 -5.64 -4.26 -0.45
N SER A 512 -5.11 -3.78 -1.58
CA SER A 512 -5.32 -2.43 -2.07
C SER A 512 -6.75 -2.29 -2.60
N ARG A 513 -7.44 -1.19 -2.28
CA ARG A 513 -8.79 -0.92 -2.82
C ARG A 513 -8.67 -0.25 -4.19
N ALA A 514 -9.40 -0.76 -5.17
CA ALA A 514 -9.48 -0.21 -6.52
C ALA A 514 -10.91 0.25 -6.85
N LEU A 515 -11.04 1.35 -7.62
CA LEU A 515 -12.33 1.86 -8.08
C LEU A 515 -12.30 2.31 -9.55
N TRP A 516 -13.48 2.32 -10.17
CA TRP A 516 -13.70 2.96 -11.46
C TRP A 516 -14.06 4.42 -11.26
N LEU A 517 -13.36 5.30 -11.96
CA LEU A 517 -13.88 6.60 -12.37
C LEU A 517 -14.73 6.37 -13.63
N PRO A 518 -16.07 6.53 -13.58
CA PRO A 518 -16.97 6.17 -14.69
C PRO A 518 -16.97 7.22 -15.81
N GLU A 519 -15.78 7.66 -16.22
CA GLU A 519 -15.53 8.66 -17.24
C GLU A 519 -14.28 8.30 -18.03
N ALA A 520 -14.14 8.86 -19.24
CA ALA A 520 -12.88 8.76 -19.98
C ALA A 520 -11.87 9.76 -19.43
N THR A 521 -10.60 9.35 -19.27
CA THR A 521 -9.51 10.26 -18.87
C THR A 521 -8.41 10.37 -19.92
N CYS A 522 -8.37 9.47 -20.90
CA CYS A 522 -7.35 9.45 -21.92
C CYS A 522 -7.93 9.08 -23.28
N ARG A 523 -7.12 9.28 -24.31
CA ARG A 523 -7.44 9.01 -25.70
C ARG A 523 -6.29 8.28 -26.38
N TYR A 524 -6.64 7.16 -26.99
CA TYR A 524 -5.78 6.30 -27.78
C TYR A 524 -6.02 6.54 -29.27
N PHE A 525 -4.94 6.55 -30.06
CA PHE A 525 -5.01 6.74 -31.52
C PHE A 525 -4.64 5.43 -32.21
N GLY A 526 -5.61 4.74 -32.81
CA GLY A 526 -5.38 3.48 -33.52
C GLY A 526 -5.06 3.69 -35.01
N GLN A 527 -4.19 2.82 -35.55
CA GLN A 527 -4.34 2.33 -36.93
C GLN A 527 -5.13 1.01 -36.86
N SER A 528 -5.99 0.75 -37.85
CA SER A 528 -6.78 -0.47 -37.96
C SER A 528 -5.88 -1.70 -38.13
N ASN A 529 -5.33 -2.24 -37.04
CA ASN A 529 -4.70 -3.55 -37.08
C ASN A 529 -5.59 -4.51 -36.30
N THR A 530 -6.06 -5.51 -37.05
CA THR A 530 -6.77 -6.69 -36.59
C THR A 530 -6.20 -7.21 -35.28
N ILE A 531 -7.06 -7.24 -34.28
CA ILE A 531 -6.94 -7.87 -32.96
C ILE A 531 -6.19 -9.22 -33.01
N GLU A 532 -6.19 -9.94 -34.15
CA GLU A 532 -5.62 -11.28 -34.28
C GLU A 532 -4.07 -11.37 -34.34
N GLU A 533 -3.33 -10.35 -34.81
CA GLU A 533 -1.85 -10.48 -34.98
C GLU A 533 -1.04 -10.05 -33.75
N GLN A 534 -1.61 -9.25 -32.84
CA GLN A 534 -0.99 -8.86 -31.56
C GLN A 534 -1.33 -9.79 -30.39
N PHE A 535 -2.27 -10.73 -30.57
CA PHE A 535 -2.80 -11.54 -29.47
C PHE A 535 -1.85 -12.62 -28.95
N ILE A 536 -0.95 -13.15 -29.79
CA ILE A 536 -0.16 -14.34 -29.42
C ILE A 536 0.89 -14.04 -28.34
N PRO A 537 1.74 -12.98 -28.43
CA PRO A 537 2.72 -12.68 -27.39
C PRO A 537 2.06 -12.22 -26.08
N VAL A 538 0.99 -11.40 -26.17
CA VAL A 538 0.23 -10.92 -25.00
C VAL A 538 -0.41 -12.08 -24.25
N ALA A 539 -0.93 -13.08 -24.98
CA ALA A 539 -1.48 -14.29 -24.40
C ALA A 539 -0.46 -15.14 -23.62
N GLU A 540 0.77 -15.27 -24.12
CA GLU A 540 1.82 -16.04 -23.47
C GLU A 540 2.32 -15.35 -22.19
N ASP A 541 2.61 -14.07 -22.25
CA ASP A 541 3.03 -13.29 -21.08
C ASP A 541 1.91 -13.21 -20.03
N MET A 542 0.65 -13.09 -20.46
CA MET A 542 -0.50 -13.14 -19.54
C MET A 542 -0.63 -14.51 -18.85
N LYS A 543 -0.33 -15.60 -19.57
CA LYS A 543 -0.28 -16.93 -18.97
C LYS A 543 0.80 -16.99 -17.89
N GLU A 544 1.95 -16.37 -18.12
CA GLU A 544 3.02 -16.25 -17.13
C GLU A 544 2.59 -15.46 -15.89
N VAL A 545 1.92 -14.32 -16.07
CA VAL A 545 1.33 -13.53 -14.96
C VAL A 545 0.38 -14.37 -14.12
N ILE A 546 -0.56 -15.06 -14.78
CA ILE A 546 -1.51 -15.96 -14.11
C ILE A 546 -0.74 -17.05 -13.35
N ASP A 547 0.20 -17.73 -14.00
CA ASP A 547 0.99 -18.79 -13.39
C ASP A 547 1.81 -18.29 -12.19
N SER A 548 2.37 -17.09 -12.28
CA SER A 548 3.11 -16.42 -11.20
C SER A 548 2.21 -16.18 -10.00
N ILE A 549 1.03 -15.57 -10.19
CA ILE A 549 0.06 -15.32 -9.12
C ILE A 549 -0.35 -16.63 -8.45
N PHE A 550 -0.71 -17.66 -9.22
CA PHE A 550 -1.12 -18.96 -8.67
C PHE A 550 -0.01 -19.74 -7.98
N LYS A 551 1.27 -19.40 -8.16
CA LYS A 551 2.39 -20.00 -7.40
C LYS A 551 2.59 -19.35 -6.04
N GLN A 552 1.97 -18.21 -5.77
CA GLN A 552 2.24 -17.47 -4.55
C GLN A 552 1.68 -18.17 -3.30
N PRO A 553 2.41 -18.16 -2.17
CA PRO A 553 1.98 -18.82 -0.93
C PRO A 553 0.63 -18.33 -0.39
N THR A 554 0.29 -17.08 -0.69
CA THR A 554 -0.97 -16.42 -0.30
C THR A 554 -2.20 -17.00 -1.00
N VAL A 555 -2.03 -17.71 -2.14
CA VAL A 555 -3.12 -18.33 -2.89
C VAL A 555 -3.62 -19.59 -2.18
N LYS A 556 -4.80 -19.47 -1.56
CA LYS A 556 -5.44 -20.56 -0.80
C LYS A 556 -5.83 -21.73 -1.70
N GLY A 557 -5.89 -22.94 -1.14
CA GLY A 557 -6.21 -24.16 -1.91
C GLY A 557 -7.56 -24.15 -2.63
N TRP A 558 -8.54 -23.39 -2.17
CA TRP A 558 -9.81 -23.22 -2.90
C TRP A 558 -9.65 -22.32 -4.13
N MET A 559 -8.76 -21.32 -4.09
CA MET A 559 -8.46 -20.44 -5.21
C MET A 559 -7.75 -21.23 -6.31
N GLN A 560 -6.85 -22.15 -5.96
CA GLN A 560 -6.16 -23.02 -6.92
C GLN A 560 -7.12 -23.76 -7.87
N LYS A 561 -8.34 -24.09 -7.41
CA LYS A 561 -9.38 -24.73 -8.23
C LYS A 561 -9.94 -23.83 -9.34
N LEU A 562 -9.67 -22.52 -9.28
CA LEU A 562 -10.12 -21.52 -10.24
C LEU A 562 -9.09 -21.25 -11.35
N LYS A 563 -7.88 -21.81 -11.25
CA LYS A 563 -6.77 -21.55 -12.18
C LYS A 563 -7.15 -21.74 -13.65
N ALA A 564 -7.84 -22.83 -13.97
CA ALA A 564 -8.27 -23.10 -15.35
C ALA A 564 -9.24 -22.05 -15.91
N ARG A 565 -9.99 -21.35 -15.05
CA ARG A 565 -10.94 -20.28 -15.45
C ARG A 565 -10.27 -18.92 -15.63
N ALA A 566 -9.03 -18.77 -15.16
CA ALA A 566 -8.31 -17.51 -15.23
C ALA A 566 -7.70 -17.24 -16.62
N TYR A 567 -7.48 -18.28 -17.43
CA TYR A 567 -6.85 -18.15 -18.73
C TYR A 567 -7.80 -17.54 -19.79
N PRO A 568 -7.29 -16.70 -20.70
CA PRO A 568 -8.07 -16.18 -21.83
C PRO A 568 -8.61 -17.31 -22.71
N LYS A 569 -9.84 -17.18 -23.21
CA LYS A 569 -10.39 -18.13 -24.19
C LYS A 569 -9.55 -18.10 -25.47
N GLY A 570 -9.03 -19.27 -25.88
CA GLY A 570 -8.09 -19.41 -27.01
C GLY A 570 -6.65 -19.74 -26.59
N VAL A 571 -6.31 -19.56 -25.31
CA VAL A 571 -5.01 -19.92 -24.74
C VAL A 571 -5.23 -21.12 -23.82
N GLY A 572 -4.92 -22.33 -24.32
CA GLY A 572 -4.89 -23.54 -23.50
C GLY A 572 -6.18 -24.36 -23.40
N SER A 573 -7.19 -24.15 -24.24
CA SER A 573 -8.31 -25.11 -24.35
C SER A 573 -7.96 -26.26 -25.31
N ARG A 574 -7.10 -27.15 -24.84
CA ARG A 574 -7.10 -28.57 -25.23
C ARG A 574 -7.05 -29.39 -23.95
N GLU A 575 -8.18 -29.46 -23.27
CA GLU A 575 -8.62 -30.61 -22.46
C GLU A 575 -10.08 -30.41 -22.04
#